data_AF-A0A6C2D6D5-F1
#
_entry.id   AF-A0A6C2D6D5-F1
#
_cell.length_a   1.000
_cell.length_b   1.000
_cell.length_c   1.000
_cell.angle_alpha   90.00
_cell.angle_beta   90.00
_cell.angle_gamma   90.00
#
_symmetry.space_group_name_H-M   'P 1'
#
loop_
_entity.id
_entity.type
_entity.pdbx_description
1 polymer ?
#
loop_
_entity_poly.entity_id
_entity_poly.type
_entity_poly.pdbx_seq_one_letter_code
_entity_poly.pdbx_strand_id
1 'polypeptide(L)'
;MTTDTRTAETDEYTPADLAADVRILLGDPASMAAAEAVLSRLRASLTDISPVTVAFLAVQRHPGRVVDAIAVLDAEFVEVFAEMAFIAGRVKEVEAAERKRLAPLIAEAGRRVLDGTARLENIPSEVAYVESIAGAARVKYETAGLSAAEITGLTKKLADENAQRAASLKEEQARLAAEVETLGEFLRTRDESALPEDFAPRPPVVGITYRPVVAQRG
;
A
#
# COMPACT_ATOMS: atom_id res chain seq x y z
N MET A 1 6.37 -20.96 -54.09
CA MET A 1 7.27 -20.60 -52.98
C MET A 1 6.83 -19.24 -52.49
N THR A 2 5.97 -19.21 -51.50
CA THR A 2 5.46 -17.98 -50.87
C THR A 2 6.37 -17.71 -49.68
N THR A 3 7.12 -16.61 -49.75
CA THR A 3 7.92 -16.09 -48.63
C THR A 3 6.99 -15.45 -47.63
N ASP A 4 6.65 -16.21 -46.57
CA ASP A 4 6.00 -15.69 -45.38
C ASP A 4 7.04 -14.91 -44.56
N THR A 5 7.14 -13.60 -44.82
CA THR A 5 7.75 -12.67 -43.88
C THR A 5 6.79 -12.46 -42.71
N ARG A 6 6.81 -13.39 -41.76
CA ARG A 6 6.23 -13.18 -40.44
C ARG A 6 7.15 -12.20 -39.70
N THR A 7 6.89 -10.92 -39.88
CA THR A 7 7.33 -9.88 -38.94
C THR A 7 6.87 -10.33 -37.56
N ALA A 8 7.82 -10.73 -36.71
CA ALA A 8 7.55 -10.84 -35.29
C ALA A 8 7.24 -9.40 -34.83
N GLU A 9 5.99 -9.14 -34.49
CA GLU A 9 5.66 -7.98 -33.67
C GLU A 9 6.50 -8.11 -32.40
N THR A 10 7.58 -7.33 -32.29
CA THR A 10 8.16 -7.03 -31.00
C THR A 10 7.08 -6.27 -30.25
N ASP A 11 6.30 -7.00 -29.44
CA ASP A 11 5.38 -6.40 -28.47
C ASP A 11 6.20 -5.38 -27.67
N GLU A 12 5.93 -4.10 -27.93
CA GLU A 12 6.67 -2.99 -27.34
C GLU A 12 6.34 -2.96 -25.85
N TYR A 13 7.34 -3.26 -25.01
CA TYR A 13 7.17 -3.40 -23.57
C TYR A 13 6.59 -2.11 -22.96
N THR A 14 5.31 -2.16 -22.59
CA THR A 14 4.54 -0.95 -22.27
C THR A 14 4.91 -0.43 -20.87
N PRO A 15 4.62 0.84 -20.56
CA PRO A 15 4.76 1.36 -19.20
C PRO A 15 3.92 0.59 -18.16
N ALA A 16 2.81 -0.02 -18.57
CA ALA A 16 1.95 -0.80 -17.68
C ALA A 16 2.58 -2.16 -17.35
N ASP A 17 3.19 -2.83 -18.33
CA ASP A 17 3.93 -4.08 -18.14
C ASP A 17 5.14 -3.86 -17.23
N LEU A 18 5.88 -2.76 -17.46
CA LEU A 18 6.98 -2.35 -16.59
C LEU A 18 6.53 -2.12 -15.14
N ALA A 19 5.38 -1.48 -14.95
CA ALA A 19 4.83 -1.25 -13.61
C ALA A 19 4.43 -2.55 -12.92
N ALA A 20 3.84 -3.51 -13.65
CA ALA A 20 3.48 -4.81 -13.10
C ALA A 20 4.73 -5.60 -12.67
N ASP A 21 5.74 -5.68 -13.54
CA ASP A 21 6.96 -6.43 -13.25
C ASP A 21 7.79 -5.80 -12.14
N VAL A 22 7.87 -4.47 -12.08
CA VAL A 22 8.52 -3.76 -10.96
C VAL A 22 7.82 -4.07 -9.64
N ARG A 23 6.48 -4.10 -9.59
CA ARG A 23 5.75 -4.49 -8.38
C ARG A 23 6.06 -5.93 -7.97
N ILE A 24 6.05 -6.86 -8.92
CA ILE A 24 6.36 -8.28 -8.66
C ILE A 24 7.77 -8.40 -8.08
N LEU A 25 8.75 -7.75 -8.71
CA LEU A 25 10.15 -7.82 -8.30
C LEU A 25 10.37 -7.20 -6.91
N LEU A 26 9.78 -6.04 -6.64
CA LEU A 26 9.86 -5.39 -5.33
C LEU A 26 9.11 -6.17 -4.23
N GLY A 27 8.09 -6.94 -4.61
CA GLY A 27 7.35 -7.83 -3.73
C GLY A 27 8.05 -9.14 -3.39
N ASP A 28 9.19 -9.46 -4.02
CA ASP A 28 9.99 -10.66 -3.77
C ASP A 28 11.34 -10.32 -3.07
N PRO A 29 11.42 -10.47 -1.74
CA PRO A 29 12.63 -10.18 -0.99
C PRO A 29 13.84 -11.03 -1.40
N ALA A 30 13.63 -12.27 -1.86
CA ALA A 30 14.73 -13.15 -2.24
C ALA A 30 15.38 -12.68 -3.54
N SER A 31 14.57 -12.30 -4.53
CA SER A 31 15.06 -11.73 -5.79
C SER A 31 15.78 -10.39 -5.56
N MET A 32 15.24 -9.52 -4.72
CA MET A 32 15.90 -8.24 -4.38
C MET A 32 17.23 -8.45 -3.67
N ALA A 33 17.30 -9.35 -2.69
CA ALA A 33 18.55 -9.67 -2.00
C ALA A 33 19.61 -10.24 -2.95
N ALA A 34 19.21 -11.08 -3.91
CA ALA A 34 20.11 -11.61 -4.93
C ALA A 34 20.64 -10.50 -5.85
N ALA A 35 19.77 -9.58 -6.30
CA ALA A 35 20.16 -8.44 -7.12
C ALA A 35 21.12 -7.50 -6.38
N GLU A 36 20.86 -7.21 -5.11
CA GLU A 36 21.73 -6.41 -4.24
C GLU A 36 23.12 -7.05 -4.06
N ALA A 37 23.18 -8.38 -3.91
CA ALA A 37 24.45 -9.11 -3.81
C ALA A 37 25.27 -9.02 -5.12
N VAL A 38 24.62 -9.12 -6.28
CA VAL A 38 25.27 -8.93 -7.59
C VAL A 38 25.82 -7.51 -7.70
N LEU A 39 25.00 -6.49 -7.40
CA LEU A 39 25.40 -5.09 -7.47
C LEU A 39 26.56 -4.77 -6.51
N SER A 40 26.53 -5.34 -5.30
CA SER A 40 27.59 -5.16 -4.30
C SER A 40 28.91 -5.76 -4.77
N ARG A 41 28.90 -6.95 -5.36
CA ARG A 41 30.09 -7.57 -5.96
C ARG A 41 30.64 -6.74 -7.11
N LEU A 42 29.77 -6.23 -8.00
CA LEU A 42 30.20 -5.37 -9.10
C LEU A 42 30.89 -4.09 -8.59
N ARG A 43 30.30 -3.41 -7.60
CA ARG A 43 30.89 -2.20 -7.00
C ARG A 43 32.24 -2.48 -6.34
N ALA A 44 32.36 -3.57 -5.60
CA ALA A 44 33.62 -3.99 -5.00
C ALA A 44 34.68 -4.22 -6.07
N SER A 45 34.38 -5.03 -7.10
CA SER A 45 35.30 -5.32 -8.19
C SER A 45 35.72 -4.07 -8.98
N LEU A 46 34.79 -3.12 -9.22
CA LEU A 46 35.10 -1.87 -9.93
C LEU A 46 36.02 -0.94 -9.14
N THR A 47 35.99 -0.99 -7.80
CA THR A 47 36.81 -0.12 -6.94
C THR A 47 38.30 -0.43 -7.09
N ASP A 48 38.66 -1.68 -7.36
CA ASP A 48 40.04 -2.14 -7.45
C ASP A 48 40.61 -2.10 -8.89
N ILE A 49 39.79 -1.75 -9.89
CA ILE A 49 40.20 -1.69 -11.29
C ILE A 49 40.91 -0.36 -11.57
N SER A 50 42.19 -0.45 -11.96
CA SER A 50 42.97 0.71 -12.39
C SER A 50 42.83 0.96 -13.91
N PRO A 51 43.08 2.19 -14.40
CA PRO A 51 43.14 2.48 -15.84
C PRO A 51 44.15 1.60 -16.60
N VAL A 52 45.25 1.21 -15.93
CA VAL A 52 46.26 0.30 -16.50
C VAL A 52 45.70 -1.10 -16.72
N THR A 53 44.90 -1.60 -15.78
CA THR A 53 44.21 -2.89 -15.89
C THR A 53 43.24 -2.90 -17.07
N VAL A 54 42.49 -1.80 -17.28
CA VAL A 54 41.58 -1.63 -18.42
C VAL A 54 42.33 -1.64 -19.74
N ALA A 55 43.40 -0.85 -19.85
CA ALA A 55 44.24 -0.80 -21.05
C ALA A 55 44.88 -2.16 -21.37
N PHE A 56 45.33 -2.88 -20.33
CA PHE A 56 45.91 -4.21 -20.50
C PHE A 56 44.87 -5.24 -20.96
N LEU A 57 43.67 -5.22 -20.37
CA LEU A 57 42.55 -6.08 -20.79
C LEU A 57 42.14 -5.80 -22.24
N ALA A 58 42.05 -4.52 -22.61
CA ALA A 58 41.73 -4.09 -23.97
C ALA A 58 42.72 -4.68 -24.98
N VAL A 59 44.02 -4.55 -24.72
CA VAL A 59 45.08 -5.08 -25.60
C VAL A 59 45.10 -6.61 -25.65
N GLN A 60 44.80 -7.29 -24.53
CA GLN A 60 44.70 -8.75 -24.52
C GLN A 60 43.53 -9.26 -25.36
N ARG A 61 42.37 -8.59 -25.31
CA ARG A 61 41.17 -9.00 -26.05
C ARG A 61 41.20 -8.56 -27.51
N HIS A 62 41.76 -7.38 -27.78
CA HIS A 62 41.79 -6.74 -29.09
C HIS A 62 43.23 -6.37 -29.43
N PRO A 63 44.04 -7.32 -29.97
CA PRO A 63 45.43 -7.07 -30.29
C PRO A 63 45.58 -5.97 -31.34
N GLY A 64 46.32 -4.90 -31.03
CA GLY A 64 46.46 -3.74 -31.91
C GLY A 64 46.95 -2.49 -31.18
N ARG A 65 46.66 -1.30 -31.72
CA ARG A 65 46.94 -0.05 -31.00
C ARG A 65 46.05 0.00 -29.77
N VAL A 66 46.65 0.31 -28.62
CA VAL A 66 45.96 0.38 -27.31
C VAL A 66 44.70 1.25 -27.35
N VAL A 67 44.75 2.40 -28.02
CA VAL A 67 43.60 3.33 -28.11
C VAL A 67 42.44 2.71 -28.89
N ASP A 68 42.71 2.03 -30.00
CA ASP A 68 41.68 1.38 -30.82
C ASP A 68 41.09 0.18 -30.05
N ALA A 69 41.93 -0.59 -29.37
CA ALA A 69 41.52 -1.69 -28.51
C ALA A 69 40.63 -1.23 -27.34
N ILE A 70 40.96 -0.09 -26.73
CA ILE A 70 40.14 0.54 -25.68
C ILE A 70 38.80 0.98 -26.27
N ALA A 71 38.77 1.57 -27.46
CA ALA A 71 37.52 1.99 -28.09
C ALA A 71 36.59 0.80 -28.42
N VAL A 72 37.14 -0.35 -28.81
CA VAL A 72 36.35 -1.57 -29.01
C VAL A 72 35.85 -2.11 -27.66
N LEU A 73 36.70 -2.13 -26.62
CA LEU A 73 36.29 -2.54 -25.28
C LEU A 73 35.21 -1.60 -24.70
N ASP A 74 35.30 -0.30 -24.98
CA ASP A 74 34.32 0.71 -24.60
C ASP A 74 32.97 0.41 -25.25
N ALA A 75 32.93 0.17 -26.56
CA ALA A 75 31.71 -0.23 -27.25
C ALA A 75 31.09 -1.52 -26.66
N GLU A 76 31.90 -2.52 -26.33
CA GLU A 76 31.42 -3.80 -25.77
C GLU A 76 30.89 -3.70 -24.33
N PHE A 77 31.49 -2.86 -23.48
CA PHE A 77 31.13 -2.79 -22.06
C PHE A 77 30.16 -1.66 -21.74
N VAL A 78 30.31 -0.50 -22.38
CA VAL A 78 29.53 0.69 -22.05
C VAL A 78 28.09 0.56 -22.49
N GLU A 79 27.80 -0.21 -23.54
CA GLU A 79 26.42 -0.47 -24.01
C GLU A 79 25.55 -1.08 -22.89
N VAL A 80 26.03 -2.13 -22.22
CA VAL A 80 25.30 -2.78 -21.12
C VAL A 80 25.07 -1.82 -19.95
N PHE A 81 26.06 -1.01 -19.57
CA PHE A 81 25.90 -0.02 -18.50
C PHE A 81 24.97 1.12 -18.90
N ALA A 82 24.98 1.53 -20.17
CA ALA A 82 24.06 2.52 -20.72
C ALA A 82 22.62 2.01 -20.72
N GLU A 83 22.40 0.75 -21.11
CA GLU A 83 21.10 0.09 -21.02
C GLU A 83 20.61 -0.03 -19.58
N MET A 84 21.48 -0.45 -18.64
CA MET A 84 21.13 -0.49 -17.21
C MET A 84 20.75 0.90 -16.68
N ALA A 85 21.48 1.94 -17.07
CA ALA A 85 21.16 3.32 -16.67
C ALA A 85 19.84 3.80 -17.27
N PHE A 86 19.57 3.47 -18.53
CA PHE A 86 18.31 3.76 -19.21
C PHE A 86 17.12 3.07 -18.52
N ILE A 87 17.23 1.77 -18.24
CA ILE A 87 16.22 0.99 -17.52
C ILE A 87 16.02 1.55 -16.11
N ALA A 88 17.10 1.89 -15.39
CA ALA A 88 17.00 2.51 -14.07
C ALA A 88 16.26 3.84 -14.08
N GLY A 89 16.40 4.64 -15.14
CA GLY A 89 15.60 5.85 -15.37
C GLY A 89 14.11 5.52 -15.49
N ARG A 90 13.76 4.57 -16.37
CA ARG A 90 12.37 4.14 -16.58
C ARG A 90 11.73 3.57 -15.30
N VAL A 91 12.46 2.74 -14.54
CA VAL A 91 11.98 2.20 -13.26
C VAL A 91 11.67 3.32 -12.27
N LYS A 92 12.55 4.34 -12.15
CA LYS A 92 12.30 5.48 -11.26
C LYS A 92 11.06 6.28 -11.65
N GLU A 93 10.84 6.49 -12.94
CA GLU A 93 9.64 7.19 -13.44
C GLU A 93 8.38 6.40 -13.12
N VAL A 94 8.40 5.09 -13.34
CA VAL A 94 7.29 4.19 -13.01
C VAL A 94 7.02 4.16 -11.51
N GLU A 95 8.04 4.01 -10.67
CA GLU A 95 7.89 4.06 -9.20
C GLU A 95 7.31 5.40 -8.72
N ALA A 96 7.76 6.52 -9.31
CA ALA A 96 7.25 7.84 -8.96
C ALA A 96 5.78 8.01 -9.38
N ALA A 97 5.42 7.56 -10.59
CA ALA A 97 4.05 7.55 -11.08
C ALA A 97 3.16 6.67 -10.20
N GLU A 98 3.64 5.49 -9.82
CA GLU A 98 2.92 4.53 -9.01
C GLU A 98 2.72 5.03 -7.58
N ARG A 99 3.76 5.61 -6.98
CA ARG A 99 3.66 6.26 -5.66
C ARG A 99 2.63 7.38 -5.68
N LYS A 100 2.59 8.18 -6.75
CA LYS A 100 1.61 9.25 -6.91
C LYS A 100 0.18 8.70 -7.09
N ARG A 101 0.02 7.60 -7.83
CA ARG A 101 -1.26 6.94 -8.06
C ARG A 101 -1.82 6.31 -6.78
N LEU A 102 -0.97 5.64 -6.00
CA LEU A 102 -1.36 4.95 -4.76
C LEU A 102 -1.52 5.90 -3.56
N ALA A 103 -0.88 7.06 -3.56
CA ALA A 103 -0.95 8.03 -2.47
C ALA A 103 -2.37 8.29 -1.92
N PRO A 104 -3.41 8.57 -2.74
CA PRO A 104 -4.77 8.77 -2.23
C PRO A 104 -5.37 7.51 -1.58
N LEU A 105 -5.10 6.32 -2.13
CA LEU A 105 -5.57 5.05 -1.57
C LEU A 105 -4.90 4.77 -0.22
N ILE A 106 -3.59 5.00 -0.13
CA ILE A 106 -2.81 4.85 1.10
C ILE A 106 -3.32 5.79 2.19
N ALA A 107 -3.60 7.05 1.83
CA ALA A 107 -4.12 8.03 2.77
C ALA A 107 -5.52 7.65 3.29
N GLU A 108 -6.41 7.18 2.40
CA GLU A 108 -7.73 6.70 2.80
C GLU A 108 -7.64 5.47 3.71
N ALA A 109 -6.85 4.47 3.31
CA ALA A 109 -6.72 3.21 4.04
C ALA A 109 -6.13 3.47 5.42
N GLY A 110 -5.07 4.28 5.51
CA GLY A 110 -4.47 4.69 6.78
C GLY A 110 -5.47 5.38 7.69
N ARG A 111 -6.29 6.29 7.16
CA ARG A 111 -7.34 6.94 7.95
C ARG A 111 -8.41 5.96 8.42
N ARG A 112 -8.96 5.12 7.55
CA ARG A 112 -10.00 4.15 7.94
C ARG A 112 -9.49 3.14 8.97
N VAL A 113 -8.22 2.74 8.88
CA VAL A 113 -7.58 1.92 9.91
C VAL A 113 -7.52 2.64 11.24
N LEU A 114 -7.15 3.93 11.27
CA LEU A 114 -7.13 4.73 12.50
C LEU A 114 -8.54 4.91 13.09
N ASP A 115 -9.51 5.33 12.27
CA ASP A 115 -10.91 5.53 12.65
C ASP A 115 -11.52 4.21 13.17
N GLY A 116 -11.30 3.12 12.45
CA GLY A 116 -11.78 1.78 12.79
C GLY A 116 -11.17 1.25 14.08
N THR A 117 -9.85 1.43 14.27
CA THR A 117 -9.15 1.05 15.51
C THR A 117 -9.71 1.82 16.70
N ALA A 118 -9.86 3.14 16.58
CA ALA A 118 -10.44 3.96 17.64
C ALA A 118 -11.89 3.56 17.96
N ARG A 119 -12.69 3.18 16.96
CA ARG A 119 -14.05 2.68 17.19
C ARG A 119 -14.05 1.31 17.88
N LEU A 120 -13.16 0.39 17.45
CA LEU A 120 -13.00 -0.94 18.05
C LEU A 120 -12.61 -0.90 19.53
N GLU A 121 -11.80 0.07 19.94
CA GLU A 121 -11.46 0.28 21.36
C GLU A 121 -12.69 0.64 22.22
N ASN A 122 -13.67 1.35 21.66
CA ASN A 122 -14.83 1.85 22.39
C ASN A 122 -16.00 0.85 22.45
N ILE A 123 -16.20 0.04 21.40
CA ILE A 123 -17.34 -0.88 21.30
C ILE A 123 -17.50 -1.82 22.51
N PRO A 124 -16.44 -2.46 23.06
CA PRO A 124 -16.59 -3.35 24.22
C PRO A 124 -17.20 -2.66 25.44
N SER A 125 -16.83 -1.40 25.69
CA SER A 125 -17.38 -0.61 26.79
C SER A 125 -18.84 -0.24 26.54
N GLU A 126 -19.22 0.06 25.29
CA GLU A 126 -20.61 0.32 24.91
C GLU A 126 -21.50 -0.93 25.04
N VAL A 127 -21.00 -2.10 24.63
CA VAL A 127 -21.69 -3.38 24.79
C VAL A 127 -21.93 -3.65 26.28
N ALA A 128 -20.89 -3.55 27.12
CA ALA A 128 -21.02 -3.75 28.55
C ALA A 128 -22.01 -2.77 29.19
N TYR A 129 -21.98 -1.50 28.76
CA TYR A 129 -22.94 -0.50 29.23
C TYR A 129 -24.38 -0.89 28.86
N VAL A 130 -24.66 -1.20 27.59
CA VAL A 130 -25.99 -1.54 27.10
C VAL A 130 -26.53 -2.80 27.78
N GLU A 131 -25.71 -3.84 27.94
CA GLU A 131 -26.09 -5.08 28.62
C GLU A 131 -26.42 -4.86 30.11
N SER A 132 -25.80 -3.87 30.76
CA SER A 132 -26.05 -3.55 32.18
C SER A 132 -27.40 -2.87 32.45
N ILE A 133 -27.99 -2.19 31.45
CA ILE A 133 -29.17 -1.33 31.63
C ILE A 133 -30.38 -2.11 32.16
N ALA A 134 -30.64 -3.30 31.62
CA ALA A 134 -31.78 -4.11 32.03
C ALA A 134 -31.63 -4.61 33.48
N GLY A 135 -30.41 -5.01 33.88
CA GLY A 135 -30.09 -5.40 35.25
C GLY A 135 -30.23 -4.23 36.24
N ALA A 136 -29.75 -3.05 35.86
CA ALA A 136 -29.90 -1.84 36.67
C ALA A 136 -31.36 -1.41 36.85
N ALA A 137 -32.19 -1.54 35.80
CA ALA A 137 -33.63 -1.29 35.88
C ALA A 137 -34.32 -2.30 36.81
N ARG A 138 -33.98 -3.58 36.69
CA ARG A 138 -34.49 -4.65 37.56
C ARG A 138 -34.21 -4.35 39.04
N VAL A 139 -32.97 -4.03 39.40
CA VAL A 139 -32.60 -3.70 40.79
C VAL A 139 -33.43 -2.52 41.33
N LYS A 140 -33.67 -1.48 40.53
CA LYS A 140 -34.52 -0.34 40.94
C LYS A 140 -35.95 -0.78 41.25
N TYR A 141 -36.54 -1.63 40.43
CA TYR A 141 -37.90 -2.12 40.67
C TYR A 141 -37.98 -3.10 41.85
N GLU A 142 -36.96 -3.93 42.05
CA GLU A 142 -36.84 -4.80 43.23
C GLU A 142 -36.79 -3.95 44.52
N THR A 143 -36.00 -2.87 44.54
CA THR A 143 -35.95 -1.94 45.69
C THR A 143 -37.25 -1.18 45.93
N ALA A 144 -38.09 -1.02 44.89
CA ALA A 144 -39.41 -0.41 44.99
C ALA A 144 -40.50 -1.39 45.44
N GLY A 145 -40.16 -2.66 45.69
CA GLY A 145 -41.09 -3.67 46.21
C GLY A 145 -42.00 -4.32 45.17
N LEU A 146 -41.70 -4.18 43.88
CA LEU A 146 -42.49 -4.84 42.82
C LEU A 146 -42.24 -6.35 42.82
N SER A 147 -43.25 -7.12 42.43
CA SER A 147 -43.13 -8.57 42.26
C SER A 147 -42.32 -8.93 41.01
N ALA A 148 -41.70 -10.11 41.00
CA ALA A 148 -40.92 -10.58 39.86
C ALA A 148 -41.69 -10.59 38.53
N ALA A 149 -43.02 -10.84 38.57
CA ALA A 149 -43.87 -10.84 37.38
C ALA A 149 -44.05 -9.42 36.81
N GLU A 150 -44.30 -8.43 37.68
CA GLU A 150 -44.43 -7.02 37.28
C GLU A 150 -43.11 -6.48 36.73
N ILE A 151 -42.00 -6.80 37.39
CA ILE A 151 -40.65 -6.41 36.94
C ILE A 151 -40.38 -6.97 35.56
N THR A 152 -40.65 -8.27 35.35
CA THR A 152 -40.47 -8.91 34.04
C THR A 152 -41.30 -8.22 32.98
N GLY A 153 -42.57 -7.89 33.27
CA GLY A 153 -43.43 -7.16 32.34
C GLY A 153 -42.89 -5.77 31.97
N LEU A 154 -42.36 -5.04 32.95
CA LEU A 154 -41.83 -3.68 32.76
C LEU A 154 -40.46 -3.67 32.06
N THR A 155 -39.59 -4.65 32.33
CA THR A 155 -38.23 -4.68 31.80
C THR A 155 -38.10 -5.45 30.48
N LYS A 156 -39.09 -6.25 30.08
CA LYS A 156 -38.98 -7.12 28.89
C LYS A 156 -38.61 -6.35 27.62
N LYS A 157 -39.38 -5.32 27.27
CA LYS A 157 -39.11 -4.51 26.07
C LYS A 157 -37.71 -3.88 26.11
N LEU A 158 -37.32 -3.35 27.27
CA LEU A 158 -35.99 -2.75 27.47
C LEU A 158 -34.87 -3.79 27.32
N ALA A 159 -35.07 -5.01 27.83
CA ALA A 159 -34.12 -6.10 27.70
C ALA A 159 -33.97 -6.54 26.24
N ASP A 160 -35.07 -6.67 25.52
CA ASP A 160 -35.09 -7.06 24.10
C ASP A 160 -34.39 -6.00 23.22
N GLU A 161 -34.71 -4.71 23.41
CA GLU A 161 -34.08 -3.60 22.67
C GLU A 161 -32.57 -3.49 22.95
N ASN A 162 -32.16 -3.66 24.21
CA ASN A 162 -30.74 -3.63 24.58
C ASN A 162 -29.98 -4.86 24.04
N ALA A 163 -30.61 -6.04 24.05
CA ALA A 163 -30.01 -7.24 23.46
C ALA A 163 -29.81 -7.08 21.95
N GLN A 164 -30.78 -6.51 21.24
CA GLN A 164 -30.66 -6.19 19.82
C GLN A 164 -29.53 -5.17 19.57
N ARG A 165 -29.47 -4.11 20.38
CA ARG A 165 -28.39 -3.11 20.28
C ARG A 165 -27.01 -3.69 20.54
N ALA A 166 -26.88 -4.54 21.56
CA ALA A 166 -25.63 -5.23 21.86
C ALA A 166 -25.20 -6.17 20.72
N ALA A 167 -26.16 -6.87 20.08
CA ALA A 167 -25.89 -7.68 18.89
C ALA A 167 -25.39 -6.82 17.72
N SER A 168 -26.05 -5.69 17.43
CA SER A 168 -25.60 -4.77 16.36
C SER A 168 -24.20 -4.19 16.61
N LEU A 169 -23.85 -3.89 17.88
CA LEU A 169 -22.50 -3.45 18.23
C LEU A 169 -21.46 -4.56 18.03
N LYS A 170 -21.79 -5.82 18.35
CA LYS A 170 -20.90 -6.97 18.12
C LYS A 170 -20.72 -7.25 16.63
N GLU A 171 -21.77 -7.10 15.82
CA GLU A 171 -21.68 -7.17 14.36
C GLU A 171 -20.82 -6.04 13.79
N GLU A 172 -20.99 -4.81 14.28
CA GLU A 172 -20.12 -3.67 13.94
C GLU A 172 -18.66 -3.97 14.27
N GLN A 173 -18.39 -4.52 15.46
CA GLN A 173 -17.05 -4.90 15.89
C GLN A 173 -16.41 -5.92 14.93
N ALA A 174 -17.12 -7.00 14.60
CA ALA A 174 -16.62 -8.01 13.69
C ALA A 174 -16.33 -7.45 12.29
N ARG A 175 -17.25 -6.61 11.77
CA ARG A 175 -17.08 -5.95 10.48
C ARG A 175 -15.87 -5.01 10.46
N LEU A 176 -15.71 -4.16 11.48
CA LEU A 176 -14.59 -3.23 11.58
C LEU A 176 -13.25 -3.95 11.76
N ALA A 177 -13.21 -5.03 12.54
CA ALA A 177 -12.00 -5.83 12.71
C ALA A 177 -11.53 -6.41 11.37
N ALA A 178 -12.45 -6.97 10.58
CA ALA A 178 -12.15 -7.46 9.24
C ALA A 178 -11.67 -6.34 8.30
N GLU A 179 -12.34 -5.18 8.29
CA GLU A 179 -11.91 -4.03 7.47
C GLU A 179 -10.50 -3.55 7.85
N VAL A 180 -10.19 -3.43 9.15
CA VAL A 180 -8.86 -3.02 9.63
C VAL A 180 -7.78 -4.02 9.21
N GLU A 181 -8.07 -5.31 9.27
CA GLU A 181 -7.13 -6.36 8.84
C GLU A 181 -6.83 -6.27 7.33
N THR A 182 -7.88 -6.23 6.51
CA THR A 182 -7.79 -6.11 5.05
C THR A 182 -7.04 -4.84 4.62
N LEU A 183 -7.40 -3.68 5.18
CA LEU A 183 -6.70 -2.42 4.88
C LEU A 183 -5.26 -2.43 5.40
N GLY A 184 -5.01 -3.10 6.53
CA GLY A 184 -3.67 -3.31 7.07
C GLY A 184 -2.77 -4.13 6.15
N GLU A 185 -3.33 -5.13 5.46
CA GLU A 185 -2.61 -5.90 4.43
C GLU A 185 -2.22 -5.02 3.25
N PHE A 186 -3.16 -4.27 2.67
CA PHE A 186 -2.86 -3.30 1.61
C PHE A 186 -1.78 -2.29 2.03
N LEU A 187 -1.81 -1.78 3.27
CA LEU A 187 -0.80 -0.84 3.74
C LEU A 187 0.60 -1.46 3.85
N ARG A 188 0.70 -2.77 4.09
CA ARG A 188 1.95 -3.51 4.15
C ARG A 188 2.47 -3.89 2.77
N THR A 189 1.62 -4.42 1.90
CA THR A 189 2.01 -5.00 0.60
C THR A 189 1.94 -4.01 -0.55
N ARG A 190 1.13 -2.95 -0.41
CA ARG A 190 0.74 -2.02 -1.49
C ARG A 190 -0.01 -2.71 -2.64
N ASP A 191 -0.51 -3.92 -2.41
CA ASP A 191 -1.28 -4.67 -3.39
C ASP A 191 -2.76 -4.25 -3.34
N GLU A 192 -3.22 -3.59 -4.40
CA GLU A 192 -4.61 -3.17 -4.54
C GLU A 192 -5.59 -4.34 -4.63
N SER A 193 -5.15 -5.55 -4.96
CA SER A 193 -6.01 -6.74 -4.95
C SER A 193 -6.55 -7.06 -3.55
N ALA A 194 -5.87 -6.58 -2.50
CA ALA A 194 -6.31 -6.70 -1.12
C ALA A 194 -7.37 -5.65 -0.73
N LEU A 195 -7.65 -4.64 -1.57
CA LEU A 195 -8.66 -3.62 -1.23
C LEU A 195 -10.09 -4.16 -1.43
N PRO A 196 -11.06 -3.72 -0.62
CA PRO A 196 -12.47 -3.97 -0.88
C PRO A 196 -12.90 -3.47 -2.27
N GLU A 197 -13.83 -4.16 -2.94
CA GLU A 197 -14.25 -3.83 -4.32
C GLU A 197 -14.71 -2.37 -4.51
N ASP A 198 -15.41 -1.80 -3.53
CA ASP A 198 -15.91 -0.42 -3.55
C ASP A 198 -14.97 0.58 -2.85
N PHE A 199 -13.71 0.22 -2.63
CA PHE A 199 -12.78 1.09 -1.93
C PHE A 199 -12.40 2.30 -2.77
N ALA A 200 -12.87 3.47 -2.35
CA ALA A 200 -12.55 4.75 -2.97
C ALA A 200 -12.00 5.76 -1.94
N PRO A 201 -11.01 6.59 -2.33
CA PRO A 201 -10.59 7.72 -1.52
C PRO A 201 -11.75 8.71 -1.36
N ARG A 202 -11.96 9.24 -0.15
CA ARG A 202 -12.93 10.32 0.00
C ARG A 202 -12.46 11.56 -0.76
N PRO A 203 -13.39 12.36 -1.32
CA PRO A 203 -13.04 13.60 -2.00
C PRO A 203 -12.31 14.54 -1.02
N PRO A 204 -11.31 15.30 -1.50
CA PRO A 204 -10.60 16.26 -0.67
C PRO A 204 -11.59 17.30 -0.12
N VAL A 205 -11.45 17.61 1.17
CA VAL A 205 -12.24 18.66 1.80
C VAL A 205 -11.79 19.99 1.20
N VAL A 206 -12.60 20.57 0.30
CA VAL A 206 -12.37 21.92 -0.22
C VAL A 206 -12.68 22.88 0.92
N GLY A 207 -11.64 23.44 1.54
CA GLY A 207 -11.78 24.41 2.61
C GLY A 207 -12.63 25.59 2.13
N ILE A 208 -13.75 25.83 2.81
CA ILE A 208 -14.57 27.01 2.58
C ILE A 208 -13.69 28.21 2.93
N THR A 209 -13.25 28.96 1.92
CA THR A 209 -12.53 30.21 2.13
C THR A 209 -13.52 31.20 2.75
N TYR A 210 -13.37 31.44 4.04
CA TYR A 210 -14.13 32.46 4.75
C TYR A 210 -13.76 33.83 4.16
N ARG A 211 -14.68 34.44 3.40
CA ARG A 211 -14.50 35.80 2.89
C ARG A 211 -14.89 36.76 4.01
N PRO A 212 -13.95 37.47 4.66
CA PRO A 212 -14.32 38.43 5.70
C PRO A 212 -15.16 39.54 5.06
N VAL A 213 -16.34 39.79 5.63
CA VAL A 213 -17.17 40.94 5.26
C VAL A 213 -16.39 42.18 5.69
N VAL A 214 -15.82 42.89 4.71
CA VAL A 214 -15.22 44.20 4.96
C VAL A 214 -16.37 45.15 5.26
N ALA A 215 -16.50 45.54 6.53
CA ALA A 215 -17.38 46.61 6.94
C ALA A 215 -16.93 47.90 6.24
N GLN A 216 -17.69 48.35 5.24
CA GLN A 216 -17.55 49.71 4.73
C GLN A 216 -18.00 50.66 5.84
N ARG A 217 -17.03 51.28 6.50
CA ARG A 217 -17.20 52.53 7.26
C ARG A 217 -16.56 53.65 6.45
N GLY A 218 -17.32 54.71 6.17
CA GLY A 218 -16.85 55.95 5.57
C GLY A 218 -17.78 56.43 4.48
#